data_AF-A0A7S4QYH7-F1
#
_entry.id   AF-A0A7S4QYH7-F1
#
_cell.length_a   1.000
_cell.length_b   1.000
_cell.length_c   1.000
_cell.angle_alpha   90.00
_cell.angle_beta   90.00
_cell.angle_gamma   90.00
#
_symmetry.space_group_name_H-M   'P 1'
#
loop_
_entity.id
_entity.type
_entity.pdbx_description
1 polymer ?
#
loop_
_entity_poly.entity_id
_entity_poly.type
_entity_poly.pdbx_seq_one_letter_code
_entity_poly.pdbx_strand_id
1 'polypeptide(L)'
;MLTPSRQFTFLVRIVALLIFFFTAITVTTGFSVKSSVPVVTCSSTANNNNHDIKNERRVFVGGLRQVGEEDDKEADVETKLQLDLERRYGPISNVFVLRKTSAKPYAFVDFVHAASAQQAIQAYSSSPGATDVNINNNNNATDANNKDEGGQENFPLYREIKAAKTIVPHKRIKSLQRKTLTQSDFNTKHEIATSSTTLLHVQKSHVHRVMSFLEFHNIKVTGHYVCGGVAIVGVQEEEDGLQSFLQKLEPRIPIFQCAIQKMYNVNPTQMVLEEGEEETAYQKVAQLLKKLKENTTTTTRVRFNTFPSSIAQELISYLEHNYPQLLHLLAPTSCTHILHAVKIPTTLRNSHLWCMGMDQVTTAASDSSQKIENNNLICRAQSKLQEAYARYNYALPDATNGLIAVDCGAAPGGWTQFLAMTVQCKRIYSIDPGELDPIIFNTHHGDERVVQHLQIKVEDAMSEILQLEKECGGNQKSPMVDIWVSDMCLHQMSEQVDLMLQAKEVGIIGEGTFFVLTLKCNMGHSREAFDEQVATQCDRLLSLGNSGGVVRDLQTIHLFSNRGGERTILGYLT
;
A
#
# COMPACT_ATOMS: atom_id res chain seq x y z
N MET A 1 9.76 -67.20 -6.89
CA MET A 1 10.22 -66.48 -5.69
C MET A 1 10.85 -65.17 -6.12
N LEU A 2 10.31 -64.03 -5.65
CA LEU A 2 10.89 -62.72 -5.96
C LEU A 2 12.15 -62.51 -5.10
N THR A 3 13.17 -61.86 -5.68
CA THR A 3 14.39 -61.52 -4.96
C THR A 3 14.10 -60.54 -3.82
N PRO A 4 14.89 -60.55 -2.73
CA PRO A 4 14.67 -59.70 -1.55
C PRO A 4 14.52 -58.21 -1.88
N SER A 5 15.26 -57.70 -2.89
CA SER A 5 15.12 -56.29 -3.28
C SER A 5 13.78 -55.97 -3.94
N ARG A 6 13.16 -56.92 -4.65
CA ARG A 6 11.83 -56.73 -5.25
C ARG A 6 10.72 -56.82 -4.21
N GLN A 7 10.90 -57.59 -3.14
CA GLN A 7 9.95 -57.63 -2.03
C GLN A 7 9.94 -56.30 -1.25
N PHE A 8 11.11 -55.69 -1.05
CA PHE A 8 11.21 -54.39 -0.39
C PHE A 8 10.52 -53.27 -1.19
N THR A 9 10.78 -53.18 -2.50
CA THR A 9 10.14 -52.18 -3.36
C THR A 9 8.63 -52.38 -3.47
N PHE A 10 8.16 -53.62 -3.43
CA PHE A 10 6.72 -53.92 -3.43
C PHE A 10 6.06 -53.51 -2.11
N LEU A 11 6.71 -53.73 -0.97
CA LEU A 11 6.22 -53.33 0.35
C LEU A 11 6.14 -51.80 0.49
N VAL A 12 7.16 -51.07 0.01
CA VAL A 12 7.18 -49.59 0.03
C VAL A 12 6.03 -49.02 -0.80
N ARG A 13 5.72 -49.62 -1.95
CA ARG A 13 4.59 -49.19 -2.78
C ARG A 13 3.23 -49.44 -2.13
N ILE A 14 3.06 -50.56 -1.41
CA ILE A 14 1.83 -50.84 -0.66
C ILE A 14 1.65 -49.85 0.49
N VAL A 15 2.72 -49.54 1.23
CA VAL A 15 2.66 -48.55 2.33
C VAL A 15 2.33 -47.16 1.81
N ALA A 16 2.93 -46.73 0.69
CA ALA A 16 2.59 -45.45 0.06
C ALA A 16 1.12 -45.40 -0.40
N LEU A 17 0.60 -46.50 -0.96
CA LEU A 17 -0.80 -46.59 -1.39
C LEU A 17 -1.77 -46.57 -0.22
N LEU A 18 -1.43 -47.21 0.90
CA LEU A 18 -2.22 -47.20 2.13
C LEU A 18 -2.22 -45.81 2.78
N ILE A 19 -1.07 -45.12 2.82
CA ILE A 19 -1.01 -43.72 3.30
C ILE A 19 -1.91 -42.83 2.43
N PHE A 20 -1.86 -42.98 1.11
CA PHE A 20 -2.72 -42.21 0.21
C PHE A 20 -4.21 -42.52 0.41
N PHE A 21 -4.56 -43.78 0.65
CA PHE A 21 -5.93 -44.21 0.92
C PHE A 21 -6.46 -43.68 2.27
N PHE A 22 -5.64 -43.70 3.32
CA PHE A 22 -6.01 -43.15 4.63
C PHE A 22 -6.15 -41.64 4.60
N THR A 23 -5.28 -40.94 3.85
CA THR A 23 -5.38 -39.47 3.70
C THR A 23 -6.66 -39.07 2.94
N ALA A 24 -7.11 -39.89 1.97
CA ALA A 24 -8.36 -39.66 1.25
C ALA A 24 -9.63 -39.93 2.10
N ILE A 25 -9.57 -40.91 3.01
CA ILE A 25 -10.69 -41.22 3.92
C ILE A 25 -10.85 -40.16 5.01
N THR A 26 -9.76 -39.52 5.48
CA THR A 26 -9.85 -38.45 6.49
C THR A 26 -10.47 -37.15 5.94
N VAL A 27 -10.54 -36.96 4.62
CA VAL A 27 -11.12 -35.76 3.99
C VAL A 27 -12.65 -35.86 3.78
N THR A 28 -13.29 -37.01 4.06
CA THR A 28 -14.71 -37.25 3.74
C THR A 28 -15.68 -37.39 4.92
N THR A 29 -15.30 -37.01 6.15
CA THR A 29 -16.24 -36.91 7.29
C THR A 29 -16.50 -35.45 7.66
N GLY A 30 -17.47 -34.85 6.98
CA GLY A 30 -17.96 -33.50 7.26
C GLY A 30 -18.63 -33.39 8.62
N PHE A 31 -17.97 -32.71 9.57
CA PHE A 31 -18.61 -32.17 10.76
C PHE A 31 -19.30 -30.85 10.41
N SER A 32 -20.63 -30.84 10.45
CA SER A 32 -21.45 -29.64 10.34
C SER A 32 -21.46 -28.90 11.68
N VAL A 33 -20.56 -27.92 11.83
CA VAL A 33 -20.60 -26.96 12.94
C VAL A 33 -21.57 -25.86 12.56
N LYS A 34 -22.73 -25.79 13.23
CA LYS A 34 -23.64 -24.64 13.14
C LYS A 34 -22.98 -23.46 13.84
N SER A 35 -22.38 -22.53 13.10
CA SER A 35 -21.95 -21.25 13.65
C SER A 35 -23.15 -20.31 13.78
N SER A 36 -23.45 -19.89 15.00
CA SER A 36 -24.28 -18.71 15.29
C SER A 36 -23.39 -17.47 15.23
N VAL A 37 -23.89 -16.40 14.59
CA VAL A 37 -23.20 -15.11 14.50
C VAL A 37 -23.95 -14.10 15.37
N PRO A 38 -23.27 -13.35 16.26
CA PRO A 38 -23.93 -12.42 17.17
C PRO A 38 -24.41 -11.15 16.45
N VAL A 39 -25.46 -10.55 17.02
CA VAL A 39 -25.90 -9.18 16.74
C VAL A 39 -25.11 -8.26 17.67
N VAL A 40 -24.47 -7.21 17.13
CA VAL A 40 -23.77 -6.21 17.95
C VAL A 40 -24.39 -4.85 17.66
N THR A 41 -24.86 -4.17 18.71
CA THR A 41 -25.27 -2.77 18.67
C THR A 41 -24.04 -1.87 18.78
N CYS A 42 -24.00 -0.78 18.02
CA CYS A 42 -22.91 0.20 18.10
C CYS A 42 -23.45 1.51 18.68
N SER A 43 -23.26 1.71 19.98
CA SER A 43 -23.61 2.98 20.64
C SER A 43 -22.50 4.02 20.49
N SER A 44 -22.85 5.24 20.06
CA SER A 44 -21.94 6.38 20.03
C SER A 44 -22.35 7.38 21.12
N THR A 45 -21.71 7.33 22.30
CA THR A 45 -21.57 8.44 23.27
C THR A 45 -20.82 7.98 24.53
N ALA A 46 -19.72 8.65 24.86
CA ALA A 46 -19.13 8.60 26.19
C ALA A 46 -19.86 9.62 27.08
N ASN A 47 -20.87 9.15 27.83
CA ASN A 47 -21.16 9.68 29.16
C ASN A 47 -22.07 8.70 29.91
N ASN A 48 -21.64 8.29 31.10
CA ASN A 48 -22.42 7.47 32.02
C ASN A 48 -23.75 8.16 32.34
N ASN A 49 -24.85 7.63 31.80
CA ASN A 49 -26.20 7.53 32.40
C ASN A 49 -27.17 6.91 31.38
N ASN A 50 -27.87 5.84 31.78
CA ASN A 50 -29.06 5.21 31.14
C ASN A 50 -29.38 5.69 29.70
N HIS A 51 -28.73 5.11 28.69
CA HIS A 51 -29.01 5.44 27.30
C HIS A 51 -30.19 4.62 26.76
N ASP A 52 -31.24 5.30 26.31
CA ASP A 52 -32.42 4.69 25.69
C ASP A 52 -32.06 4.16 24.29
N ILE A 53 -32.03 2.83 24.12
CA ILE A 53 -31.76 2.10 22.87
C ILE A 53 -32.72 2.52 21.72
N LYS A 54 -33.76 3.30 22.02
CA LYS A 54 -34.80 3.74 21.08
C LYS A 54 -34.37 4.63 19.92
N ASN A 55 -33.14 5.15 19.91
CA ASN A 55 -32.71 6.13 18.91
C ASN A 55 -31.61 5.67 17.93
N GLU A 56 -31.15 4.42 17.99
CA GLU A 56 -30.17 3.92 17.03
C GLU A 56 -30.76 3.82 15.61
N ARG A 57 -30.00 4.25 14.59
CA ARG A 57 -30.40 4.17 13.18
C ARG A 57 -29.47 3.30 12.33
N ARG A 58 -28.28 2.96 12.83
CA ARG A 58 -27.31 2.11 12.15
C ARG A 58 -27.29 0.75 12.83
N VAL A 59 -27.47 -0.32 12.06
CA VAL A 59 -27.46 -1.69 12.58
C VAL A 59 -26.49 -2.55 11.76
N PHE A 60 -25.76 -3.43 12.42
CA PHE A 60 -25.00 -4.49 11.76
C PHE A 60 -25.94 -5.68 11.50
N VAL A 61 -26.10 -6.05 10.24
CA VAL A 61 -27.00 -7.12 9.81
C VAL A 61 -26.15 -8.26 9.24
N GLY A 62 -26.02 -9.35 10.00
CA GLY A 62 -25.30 -10.56 9.60
C GLY A 62 -26.21 -11.66 9.07
N GLY A 63 -25.66 -12.67 8.41
CA GLY A 63 -26.45 -13.86 8.03
C GLY A 63 -27.47 -13.61 6.91
N LEU A 64 -27.25 -12.59 6.09
CA LEU A 64 -28.14 -12.23 4.98
C LEU A 64 -28.28 -13.42 4.02
N ARG A 65 -29.48 -13.63 3.47
CA ARG A 65 -29.67 -14.64 2.42
C ARG A 65 -28.81 -14.23 1.23
N GLN A 66 -28.16 -15.20 0.60
CA GLN A 66 -27.47 -14.96 -0.65
C GLN A 66 -28.53 -14.56 -1.69
N VAL A 67 -28.51 -13.29 -2.08
CA VAL A 67 -29.44 -12.75 -3.07
C VAL A 67 -28.73 -12.83 -4.41
N GLY A 68 -29.11 -13.81 -5.24
CA GLY A 68 -28.50 -14.09 -6.54
C GLY A 68 -27.59 -15.33 -6.50
N GLU A 69 -28.03 -16.44 -7.08
CA GLU A 69 -27.19 -17.63 -7.31
C GLU A 69 -26.61 -17.68 -8.73
N GLU A 70 -26.90 -16.73 -9.61
CA GLU A 70 -26.37 -16.71 -10.99
C GLU A 70 -26.05 -15.29 -11.46
N ASP A 71 -24.80 -15.07 -11.91
CA ASP A 71 -24.28 -13.97 -12.77
C ASP A 71 -24.78 -12.52 -12.59
N ASP A 72 -25.24 -12.15 -11.39
CA ASP A 72 -25.67 -10.78 -11.10
C ASP A 72 -24.45 -9.83 -10.93
N LYS A 73 -24.45 -8.70 -11.65
CA LYS A 73 -23.42 -7.65 -11.53
C LYS A 73 -23.44 -7.02 -10.14
N GLU A 74 -22.29 -6.49 -9.69
CA GLU A 74 -22.06 -5.94 -8.35
C GLU A 74 -23.11 -4.92 -7.86
N ALA A 75 -23.57 -4.01 -8.75
CA ALA A 75 -24.58 -3.01 -8.43
C ALA A 75 -25.97 -3.62 -8.17
N ASP A 76 -26.22 -4.82 -8.68
CA ASP A 76 -27.52 -5.49 -8.59
C ASP A 76 -27.70 -6.18 -7.23
N VAL A 77 -26.61 -6.72 -6.65
CA VAL A 77 -26.65 -7.35 -5.31
C VAL A 77 -26.94 -6.34 -4.20
N GLU A 78 -26.29 -5.17 -4.24
CA GLU A 78 -26.52 -4.11 -3.24
C GLU A 78 -27.93 -3.54 -3.34
N THR A 79 -28.43 -3.35 -4.58
CA THR A 79 -29.79 -2.90 -4.84
C THR A 79 -30.82 -3.92 -4.37
N LYS A 80 -30.64 -5.20 -4.71
CA LYS A 80 -31.55 -6.29 -4.28
C LYS A 80 -31.54 -6.47 -2.76
N LEU A 81 -30.37 -6.35 -2.12
CA LEU A 81 -30.25 -6.41 -0.67
C LEU A 81 -30.93 -5.21 0.01
N GLN A 82 -30.71 -4.00 -0.51
CA GLN A 82 -31.39 -2.81 0.01
C GLN A 82 -32.92 -2.97 -0.10
N LEU A 83 -33.44 -3.42 -1.24
CA LEU A 83 -34.87 -3.66 -1.42
C LEU A 83 -35.44 -4.74 -0.46
N ASP A 84 -34.71 -5.83 -0.24
CA ASP A 84 -35.12 -6.88 0.71
C ASP A 84 -35.17 -6.33 2.15
N LEU A 85 -34.15 -5.58 2.57
CA LEU A 85 -34.10 -4.98 3.89
C LEU A 85 -35.15 -3.87 4.07
N GLU A 86 -35.37 -3.03 3.04
CA GLU A 86 -36.42 -2.02 3.03
C GLU A 86 -37.81 -2.64 3.18
N ARG A 87 -38.05 -3.76 2.50
CA ARG A 87 -39.30 -4.51 2.60
C ARG A 87 -39.52 -5.12 3.98
N ARG A 88 -38.46 -5.60 4.64
CA ARG A 88 -38.57 -6.30 5.93
C ARG A 88 -38.64 -5.36 7.13
N TYR A 89 -37.87 -4.29 7.10
CA TYR A 89 -37.62 -3.46 8.29
C TYR A 89 -38.02 -2.00 8.08
N GLY A 90 -38.26 -1.57 6.84
CA GLY A 90 -38.63 -0.20 6.49
C GLY A 90 -37.48 0.60 5.86
N PRO A 91 -37.70 1.88 5.53
CA PRO A 91 -36.84 2.64 4.63
C PRO A 91 -35.38 2.74 5.07
N ILE A 92 -34.46 2.57 4.11
CA ILE A 92 -33.02 2.58 4.31
C ILE A 92 -32.41 3.77 3.59
N SER A 93 -31.47 4.43 4.25
CA SER A 93 -30.71 5.56 3.70
C SER A 93 -29.37 5.13 3.09
N ASN A 94 -28.80 4.01 3.55
CA ASN A 94 -27.54 3.46 3.06
C ASN A 94 -27.36 1.98 3.44
N VAL A 95 -26.70 1.20 2.60
CA VAL A 95 -26.24 -0.18 2.88
C VAL A 95 -24.76 -0.28 2.53
N PHE A 96 -23.95 -0.88 3.40
CA PHE A 96 -22.53 -1.08 3.15
C PHE A 96 -22.16 -2.56 3.39
N VAL A 97 -21.96 -3.31 2.30
CA VAL A 97 -21.66 -4.75 2.34
C VAL A 97 -20.16 -4.99 2.57
N LEU A 98 -19.81 -5.76 3.62
CA LEU A 98 -18.43 -5.92 4.08
C LEU A 98 -17.71 -7.17 3.54
N ARG A 99 -18.42 -8.22 3.10
CA ARG A 99 -17.80 -9.46 2.59
C ARG A 99 -18.70 -10.16 1.57
N LYS A 100 -18.14 -10.60 0.43
CA LYS A 100 -18.88 -11.08 -0.76
C LYS A 100 -18.64 -12.54 -1.19
N THR A 101 -17.77 -13.31 -0.52
CA THR A 101 -17.37 -14.65 -1.01
C THR A 101 -17.72 -15.77 -0.02
N SER A 102 -18.55 -16.71 -0.50
CA SER A 102 -18.96 -18.05 0.01
C SER A 102 -19.49 -18.22 1.44
N ALA A 103 -19.38 -17.22 2.30
CA ALA A 103 -20.07 -17.17 3.60
C ALA A 103 -21.23 -16.15 3.54
N LYS A 104 -22.26 -16.35 4.38
CA LYS A 104 -23.44 -15.46 4.45
C LYS A 104 -23.00 -14.00 4.56
N PRO A 105 -23.39 -13.12 3.62
CA PRO A 105 -22.95 -11.72 3.63
C PRO A 105 -23.43 -11.00 4.88
N TYR A 106 -22.66 -9.98 5.28
CA TYR A 106 -23.01 -9.06 6.35
C TYR A 106 -22.82 -7.62 5.89
N ALA A 107 -23.69 -6.73 6.37
CA ALA A 107 -23.72 -5.33 5.97
C ALA A 107 -23.98 -4.40 7.16
N PHE A 108 -23.47 -3.18 7.10
CA PHE A 108 -23.96 -2.08 7.91
C PHE A 108 -25.14 -1.42 7.20
N VAL A 109 -26.25 -1.20 7.91
CA VAL A 109 -27.49 -0.67 7.36
C VAL A 109 -27.88 0.58 8.12
N ASP A 110 -28.03 1.71 7.41
CA ASP A 110 -28.50 2.98 7.97
C ASP A 110 -29.99 3.16 7.66
N PHE A 111 -30.85 3.01 8.65
CA PHE A 111 -32.30 3.21 8.51
C PHE A 111 -32.68 4.69 8.56
N VAL A 112 -33.70 5.06 7.79
CA VAL A 112 -34.27 6.41 7.84
C VAL A 112 -34.93 6.68 9.19
N HIS A 113 -35.54 5.65 9.80
CA HIS A 113 -36.27 5.72 11.06
C HIS A 113 -35.65 4.80 12.11
N ALA A 114 -35.55 5.26 13.35
CA ALA A 114 -35.05 4.45 14.46
C ALA A 114 -35.95 3.22 14.72
N ALA A 115 -37.27 3.35 14.52
CA ALA A 115 -38.21 2.23 14.62
C ALA A 115 -37.86 1.07 13.67
N SER A 116 -37.38 1.38 12.46
CA SER A 116 -36.93 0.37 11.48
C SER A 116 -35.66 -0.34 11.92
N ALA A 117 -34.71 0.39 12.50
CA ALA A 117 -33.52 -0.19 13.11
C ALA A 117 -33.87 -1.10 14.29
N GLN A 118 -34.76 -0.67 15.18
CA GLN A 118 -35.24 -1.47 16.30
C GLN A 118 -35.97 -2.74 15.84
N GLN A 119 -36.80 -2.63 14.79
CA GLN A 119 -37.47 -3.78 14.20
C GLN A 119 -36.46 -4.79 13.62
N ALA A 120 -35.39 -4.31 12.98
CA ALA A 120 -34.30 -5.16 12.50
C ALA A 120 -33.59 -5.87 13.66
N ILE A 121 -33.26 -5.15 14.75
CA ILE A 121 -32.63 -5.74 15.95
C ILE A 121 -33.55 -6.82 16.57
N GLN A 122 -34.83 -6.50 16.80
CA GLN A 122 -35.80 -7.43 17.40
C GLN A 122 -36.03 -8.69 16.56
N ALA A 123 -36.13 -8.54 15.23
CA ALA A 123 -36.29 -9.67 14.31
C ALA A 123 -35.09 -10.63 14.36
N TYR A 124 -33.89 -10.10 14.60
CA TYR A 124 -32.67 -10.90 14.73
C TYR A 124 -32.55 -11.56 16.11
N SER A 125 -32.85 -10.84 17.19
CA SER A 125 -32.86 -11.40 18.55
C SER A 125 -33.88 -12.53 18.72
N SER A 126 -34.96 -12.51 17.92
CA SER A 126 -36.02 -13.54 17.95
C SER A 126 -35.71 -14.78 17.08
N SER A 127 -34.56 -14.80 16.38
CA SER A 127 -34.21 -15.91 15.49
C SER A 127 -33.64 -17.11 16.28
N PRO A 128 -34.05 -18.37 15.99
CA PRO A 128 -33.51 -19.55 16.65
C PRO A 128 -31.99 -19.65 16.43
N GLY A 129 -31.22 -19.42 17.49
CA GLY A 129 -29.74 -19.42 17.45
C GLY A 129 -29.06 -18.12 17.90
N ALA A 130 -29.82 -17.08 18.31
CA ALA A 130 -29.24 -15.90 18.96
C ALA A 130 -28.85 -16.23 20.42
N THR A 131 -27.59 -15.98 20.78
CA THR A 131 -27.12 -15.98 22.18
C THR A 131 -27.07 -14.53 22.68
N ASP A 132 -27.78 -14.23 23.76
CA ASP A 132 -27.70 -12.95 24.45
C ASP A 132 -26.34 -12.79 25.15
N VAL A 133 -25.53 -11.84 24.69
CA VAL A 133 -24.34 -11.40 25.43
C VAL A 133 -24.77 -10.25 26.34
N ASN A 134 -25.10 -10.57 27.59
CA ASN A 134 -25.53 -9.58 28.58
C ASN A 134 -24.31 -8.88 29.20
N ILE A 135 -23.96 -7.69 28.70
CA ILE A 135 -22.88 -6.84 29.21
C ILE A 135 -23.48 -5.91 30.28
N ASN A 136 -23.73 -6.44 31.49
CA ASN A 136 -23.88 -5.63 32.71
C ASN A 136 -23.93 -6.55 33.93
N ASN A 137 -22.76 -6.90 34.47
CA ASN A 137 -22.60 -7.23 35.88
C ASN A 137 -21.11 -7.23 36.21
N ASN A 138 -20.62 -6.16 36.83
CA ASN A 138 -19.49 -6.22 37.74
C ASN A 138 -19.53 -4.99 38.64
N ASN A 139 -20.12 -5.18 39.83
CA ASN A 139 -19.76 -4.50 41.07
C ASN A 139 -20.45 -5.24 42.23
N ASN A 140 -19.70 -6.15 42.87
CA ASN A 140 -19.60 -6.28 44.34
C ASN A 140 -18.66 -7.46 44.70
N ALA A 141 -17.51 -7.08 45.26
CA ALA A 141 -16.73 -7.66 46.35
C ALA A 141 -16.66 -9.19 46.64
N THR A 142 -15.41 -9.56 47.00
CA THR A 142 -14.94 -10.53 48.03
C THR A 142 -14.89 -12.03 47.75
N ASP A 143 -13.64 -12.54 47.85
CA ASP A 143 -13.12 -13.82 48.34
C ASP A 143 -13.62 -15.19 47.87
N ALA A 144 -12.60 -16.02 47.61
CA ALA A 144 -12.47 -17.47 47.81
C ALA A 144 -12.49 -18.39 46.58
N ASN A 145 -11.33 -19.04 46.37
CA ASN A 145 -11.07 -20.39 45.84
C ASN A 145 -12.06 -21.00 44.82
N ASN A 146 -11.61 -21.19 43.58
CA ASN A 146 -11.33 -22.54 43.07
C ASN A 146 -10.64 -22.49 41.69
N LYS A 147 -9.80 -23.50 41.47
CA LYS A 147 -9.24 -23.91 40.17
C LYS A 147 -10.38 -24.36 39.25
N ASP A 148 -10.31 -24.00 37.97
CA ASP A 148 -10.29 -24.97 36.87
C ASP A 148 -10.04 -24.30 35.52
N GLU A 149 -9.45 -25.10 34.63
CA GLU A 149 -8.88 -24.78 33.34
C GLU A 149 -9.94 -24.51 32.26
N GLY A 150 -9.64 -23.58 31.34
CA GLY A 150 -10.44 -23.36 30.13
C GLY A 150 -10.14 -22.03 29.46
N GLY A 151 -9.05 -21.97 28.69
CA GLY A 151 -8.69 -20.78 27.91
C GLY A 151 -9.72 -20.47 26.82
N GLN A 152 -10.45 -19.37 26.98
CA GLN A 152 -11.17 -18.70 25.90
C GLN A 152 -10.35 -17.50 25.41
N GLU A 153 -10.09 -17.47 24.11
CA GLU A 153 -9.43 -16.36 23.42
C GLU A 153 -10.29 -15.09 23.51
N ASN A 154 -9.76 -14.07 24.19
CA ASN A 154 -10.34 -12.73 24.25
C ASN A 154 -10.02 -11.97 22.96
N PHE A 155 -11.04 -11.71 22.13
CA PHE A 155 -10.98 -10.71 21.07
C PHE A 155 -11.36 -9.33 21.64
N PRO A 156 -10.51 -8.29 21.55
CA PRO A 156 -10.90 -6.94 21.96
C PRO A 156 -11.64 -6.23 20.81
N LEU A 157 -12.91 -5.90 21.03
CA LEU A 157 -13.77 -5.16 20.09
C LEU A 157 -13.94 -3.69 20.55
N TYR A 158 -13.28 -2.83 19.77
CA TYR A 158 -13.43 -1.39 19.48
C TYR A 158 -14.16 -0.40 20.41
N ARG A 159 -13.45 0.73 20.59
CA ARG A 159 -13.88 2.01 21.20
C ARG A 159 -13.98 3.12 20.13
N GLU A 160 -15.00 3.95 20.30
CA GLU A 160 -15.18 5.38 19.94
C GLU A 160 -14.96 5.91 18.51
N ILE A 161 -16.06 6.41 17.91
CA ILE A 161 -16.05 7.35 16.78
C ILE A 161 -16.61 8.71 17.25
N LYS A 162 -15.83 9.78 17.06
CA LYS A 162 -16.21 11.18 17.32
C LYS A 162 -17.37 11.64 16.42
N ALA A 163 -18.24 12.47 16.99
CA ALA A 163 -19.48 12.98 16.41
C ALA A 163 -19.31 13.66 15.04
N ALA A 164 -20.12 13.26 14.06
CA ALA A 164 -20.32 14.00 12.82
C ALA A 164 -21.29 15.17 13.08
N LYS A 165 -20.90 16.38 12.65
CA LYS A 165 -21.74 17.58 12.67
C LYS A 165 -23.10 17.30 12.02
N THR A 166 -24.16 17.70 12.71
CA THR A 166 -25.56 17.65 12.28
C THR A 166 -25.73 18.27 10.90
N ILE A 167 -25.97 17.44 9.88
CA ILE A 167 -26.39 17.91 8.55
C ILE A 167 -27.92 18.02 8.59
N VAL A 168 -28.43 19.24 8.47
CA VAL A 168 -29.85 19.56 8.39
C VAL A 168 -30.43 18.97 7.08
N PRO A 169 -31.54 18.20 7.13
CA PRO A 169 -32.03 17.47 5.97
C PRO A 169 -33.03 18.33 5.18
N HIS A 170 -32.55 19.26 4.36
CA HIS A 170 -33.37 19.87 3.31
C HIS A 170 -32.67 19.88 1.95
N LYS A 171 -33.34 19.21 0.99
CA LYS A 171 -33.05 19.11 -0.46
C LYS A 171 -31.90 18.18 -0.86
N ARG A 172 -32.18 16.88 -0.92
CA ARG A 172 -31.46 15.92 -1.78
C ARG A 172 -32.20 15.73 -3.11
N ILE A 173 -32.48 16.85 -3.79
CA ILE A 173 -32.42 16.83 -5.25
C ILE A 173 -30.91 16.68 -5.51
N LYS A 174 -30.47 15.58 -6.12
CA LYS A 174 -29.15 15.54 -6.74
C LYS A 174 -29.17 16.56 -7.89
N SER A 175 -29.13 17.85 -7.57
CA SER A 175 -28.36 18.74 -8.39
C SER A 175 -26.99 18.10 -8.36
N LEU A 176 -26.48 17.68 -9.51
CA LEU A 176 -25.10 18.00 -9.78
C LEU A 176 -24.97 19.48 -9.38
N GLN A 177 -24.53 19.74 -8.15
CA GLN A 177 -23.59 20.81 -7.95
C GLN A 177 -22.43 20.37 -8.84
N ARG A 178 -22.56 20.68 -10.14
CA ARG A 178 -21.43 20.97 -10.99
C ARG A 178 -20.67 21.94 -10.12
N LYS A 179 -19.67 21.44 -9.39
CA LYS A 179 -18.62 22.31 -8.86
C LYS A 179 -18.33 23.20 -10.04
N THR A 180 -18.63 24.48 -9.91
CA THR A 180 -18.31 25.47 -10.94
C THR A 180 -16.81 25.33 -11.09
N LEU A 181 -16.42 24.51 -12.06
CA LEU A 181 -15.05 24.07 -12.25
C LEU A 181 -14.32 25.34 -12.58
N THR A 182 -13.35 25.66 -11.74
CA THR A 182 -12.85 27.02 -11.62
C THR A 182 -11.95 27.30 -12.81
N GLN A 183 -11.81 28.57 -13.19
CA GLN A 183 -10.78 28.99 -14.14
C GLN A 183 -9.39 28.47 -13.71
N SER A 184 -9.18 28.30 -12.39
CA SER A 184 -7.98 27.68 -11.83
C SER A 184 -7.75 26.26 -12.32
N ASP A 185 -8.78 25.41 -12.40
CA ASP A 185 -8.64 24.02 -12.85
C ASP A 185 -8.24 23.94 -14.34
N PHE A 186 -8.76 24.86 -15.16
CA PHE A 186 -8.36 24.97 -16.55
C PHE A 186 -6.91 25.44 -16.67
N ASN A 187 -6.55 26.51 -15.96
CA ASN A 187 -5.20 27.08 -15.96
C ASN A 187 -4.15 26.04 -15.53
N THR A 188 -4.43 25.24 -14.49
CA THR A 188 -3.52 24.16 -14.06
C THR A 188 -3.34 23.09 -15.14
N LYS A 189 -4.41 22.66 -15.82
CA LYS A 189 -4.31 21.68 -16.90
C LYS A 189 -3.57 22.22 -18.12
N HIS A 190 -3.81 23.49 -18.42
CA HIS A 190 -3.14 24.22 -19.49
C HIS A 190 -1.64 24.33 -19.19
N GLU A 191 -1.27 24.76 -17.98
CA GLU A 191 0.12 24.81 -17.52
C GLU A 191 0.81 23.44 -17.56
N ILE A 192 0.13 22.37 -17.13
CA ILE A 192 0.66 21.00 -17.29
C ILE A 192 0.94 20.70 -18.75
N ALA A 193 0.03 21.04 -19.66
CA ALA A 193 0.20 20.77 -21.07
C ALA A 193 1.34 21.60 -21.70
N THR A 194 1.43 22.90 -21.37
CA THR A 194 2.36 23.84 -22.02
C THR A 194 3.75 23.91 -21.40
N SER A 195 3.89 23.51 -20.14
CA SER A 195 5.16 23.69 -19.41
C SER A 195 5.88 22.38 -19.14
N SER A 196 5.22 21.23 -19.28
CA SER A 196 5.83 19.93 -18.98
C SER A 196 6.56 19.37 -20.20
N THR A 197 7.75 18.81 -19.96
CA THR A 197 8.48 17.97 -20.93
C THR A 197 8.19 16.48 -20.73
N THR A 198 7.78 16.11 -19.52
CA THR A 198 7.45 14.73 -19.17
C THR A 198 6.12 14.70 -18.41
N LEU A 199 5.22 13.78 -18.78
CA LEU A 199 4.00 13.48 -18.03
C LEU A 199 4.10 12.10 -17.40
N LEU A 200 3.88 12.05 -16.08
CA LEU A 200 3.88 10.81 -15.32
C LEU A 200 2.45 10.34 -15.09
N HIS A 201 2.16 9.09 -15.43
CA HIS A 201 0.90 8.43 -15.13
C HIS A 201 1.00 7.74 -13.77
N VAL A 202 0.37 8.32 -12.76
CA VAL A 202 0.54 7.94 -11.36
C VAL A 202 -0.77 7.39 -10.80
N GLN A 203 -0.72 6.37 -9.94
CA GLN A 203 -1.91 5.96 -9.19
C GLN A 203 -2.38 7.09 -8.28
N LYS A 204 -3.71 7.33 -8.18
CA LYS A 204 -4.25 8.44 -7.38
C LYS A 204 -3.75 8.43 -5.93
N SER A 205 -3.60 7.25 -5.33
CA SER A 205 -3.09 7.06 -3.96
C SER A 205 -1.61 7.43 -3.78
N HIS A 206 -0.86 7.62 -4.87
CA HIS A 206 0.59 7.84 -4.89
C HIS A 206 0.97 9.27 -5.32
N VAL A 207 0.02 10.09 -5.80
CA VAL A 207 0.29 11.42 -6.37
C VAL A 207 1.12 12.31 -5.45
N HIS A 208 0.68 12.48 -4.19
CA HIS A 208 1.43 13.30 -3.23
C HIS A 208 2.84 12.77 -2.97
N ARG A 209 3.02 11.44 -2.93
CA ARG A 209 4.33 10.81 -2.73
C ARG A 209 5.25 11.05 -3.93
N VAL A 210 4.72 10.95 -5.14
CA VAL A 210 5.46 11.27 -6.38
C VAL A 210 5.88 12.73 -6.38
N MET A 211 4.96 13.67 -6.09
CA MET A 211 5.30 15.09 -6.07
C MET A 211 6.36 15.42 -5.02
N SER A 212 6.19 14.97 -3.77
CA SER A 212 7.20 15.21 -2.73
C SER A 212 8.55 14.57 -3.04
N PHE A 213 8.57 13.43 -3.74
CA PHE A 213 9.80 12.79 -4.20
C PHE A 213 10.49 13.60 -5.30
N LEU A 214 9.72 14.12 -6.27
CA LEU A 214 10.24 14.98 -7.32
C LEU A 214 10.80 16.30 -6.75
N GLU A 215 10.06 16.94 -5.85
CA GLU A 215 10.49 18.15 -5.12
C GLU A 215 11.78 17.91 -4.34
N PHE A 216 11.87 16.80 -3.60
CA PHE A 216 13.08 16.40 -2.87
C PHE A 216 14.31 16.29 -3.78
N HIS A 217 14.13 15.89 -5.03
CA HIS A 217 15.20 15.78 -6.02
C HIS A 217 15.37 17.03 -6.90
N ASN A 218 14.80 18.17 -6.50
CA ASN A 218 14.81 19.42 -7.25
C ASN A 218 14.29 19.26 -8.68
N ILE A 219 13.30 18.38 -8.87
CA ILE A 219 12.62 18.19 -10.15
C ILE A 219 11.35 19.02 -10.14
N LYS A 220 11.27 19.99 -11.06
CA LYS A 220 10.16 20.94 -11.12
C LYS A 220 8.87 20.25 -11.55
N VAL A 221 7.89 20.22 -10.65
CA VAL A 221 6.52 19.81 -10.94
C VAL A 221 5.73 21.02 -11.46
N THR A 222 5.17 20.91 -12.66
CA THR A 222 4.35 21.99 -13.28
C THR A 222 2.90 21.94 -12.81
N GLY A 223 2.44 20.77 -12.38
CA GLY A 223 1.10 20.57 -11.84
C GLY A 223 0.71 19.10 -11.85
N HIS A 224 -0.50 18.82 -11.38
CA HIS A 224 -1.09 17.50 -11.53
C HIS A 224 -2.59 17.58 -11.79
N TYR A 225 -3.12 16.55 -12.44
CA TYR A 225 -4.53 16.39 -12.72
C TYR A 225 -4.98 14.96 -12.39
N VAL A 226 -6.04 14.83 -11.58
CA VAL A 226 -6.60 13.53 -11.19
C VAL A 226 -7.83 13.20 -12.04
N CYS A 227 -7.83 12.04 -12.69
CA CYS A 227 -8.96 11.52 -13.45
C CYS A 227 -9.24 10.07 -13.05
N GLY A 228 -10.39 9.83 -12.41
CA GLY A 228 -10.74 8.50 -11.92
C GLY A 228 -9.76 8.00 -10.86
N GLY A 229 -9.19 6.81 -11.08
CA GLY A 229 -8.24 6.15 -10.18
C GLY A 229 -6.77 6.54 -10.39
N VAL A 230 -6.48 7.44 -11.33
CA VAL A 230 -5.12 7.80 -11.73
C VAL A 230 -4.95 9.32 -11.80
N ALA A 231 -3.71 9.76 -11.90
CA ALA A 231 -3.36 11.15 -12.12
C ALA A 231 -2.26 11.29 -13.17
N ILE A 232 -2.24 12.44 -13.81
CA ILE A 232 -1.18 12.91 -14.68
C ILE A 232 -0.40 13.97 -13.89
N VAL A 233 0.89 13.75 -13.67
CA VAL A 233 1.79 14.71 -13.04
C VAL A 233 2.71 15.27 -14.12
N GLY A 234 2.68 16.59 -14.28
CA GLY A 234 3.55 17.29 -15.22
C GLY A 234 4.90 17.61 -14.60
N VAL A 235 5.96 17.32 -15.35
CA VAL A 235 7.36 17.55 -14.95
C VAL A 235 8.02 18.40 -16.02
N GLN A 236 8.71 19.46 -15.58
CA GLN A 236 9.56 20.28 -16.44
C GLN A 236 11.02 19.95 -16.17
N GLU A 237 11.72 19.53 -17.22
CA GLU A 237 13.16 19.30 -17.17
C GLU A 237 13.94 20.55 -17.59
N GLU A 238 15.12 20.72 -17.00
CA GLU A 238 16.10 21.72 -17.44
C GLU A 238 16.94 21.10 -18.57
N GLU A 239 16.88 21.72 -19.76
CA GLU A 239 17.64 21.55 -21.03
C GLU A 239 17.95 20.14 -21.58
N ASP A 240 18.16 19.11 -20.76
CA ASP A 240 18.67 17.79 -21.15
C ASP A 240 17.59 16.69 -21.32
N GLY A 241 16.30 17.04 -21.18
CA GLY A 241 15.16 16.16 -21.48
C GLY A 241 15.03 14.89 -20.62
N LEU A 242 14.22 13.94 -21.12
CA LEU A 242 13.82 12.70 -20.41
C LEU A 242 15.03 11.86 -19.97
N GLN A 243 16.12 11.88 -20.74
CA GLN A 243 17.32 11.11 -20.42
C GLN A 243 17.96 11.62 -19.11
N SER A 244 18.07 12.93 -18.93
CA SER A 244 18.60 13.54 -17.71
C SER A 244 17.68 13.29 -16.51
N PHE A 245 16.36 13.35 -16.72
CA PHE A 245 15.39 12.94 -15.71
C PHE A 245 15.58 11.49 -15.28
N LEU A 246 15.64 10.56 -16.25
CA LEU A 246 15.86 9.15 -15.96
C LEU A 246 17.20 8.90 -15.30
N GLN A 247 18.27 9.59 -15.71
CA GLN A 247 19.59 9.46 -15.09
C GLN A 247 19.62 9.97 -13.64
N LYS A 248 18.96 11.10 -13.35
CA LYS A 248 18.77 11.61 -11.98
C LYS A 248 18.00 10.62 -11.11
N LEU A 249 17.10 9.85 -11.72
CA LEU A 249 16.28 8.87 -11.06
C LEU A 249 16.86 7.47 -11.06
N GLU A 250 17.81 7.12 -11.92
CA GLU A 250 18.26 5.76 -12.23
C GLU A 250 18.50 4.88 -10.97
N PRO A 251 19.29 5.31 -9.97
CA PRO A 251 19.50 4.52 -8.76
C PRO A 251 18.23 4.34 -7.89
N ARG A 252 17.17 5.11 -8.18
CA ARG A 252 15.92 5.21 -7.43
C ARG A 252 14.69 4.78 -8.26
N ILE A 253 14.90 4.48 -9.54
CA ILE A 253 13.85 4.06 -10.50
C ILE A 253 13.05 2.86 -9.95
N PRO A 254 13.65 1.80 -9.36
CA PRO A 254 12.87 0.66 -8.89
C PRO A 254 11.81 1.02 -7.85
N ILE A 255 12.14 1.96 -6.95
CA ILE A 255 11.24 2.49 -5.92
C ILE A 255 10.15 3.34 -6.57
N PHE A 256 10.55 4.23 -7.47
CA PHE A 256 9.67 5.19 -8.14
C PHE A 256 8.69 4.51 -9.13
N GLN A 257 9.14 3.43 -9.78
CA GLN A 257 8.35 2.60 -10.70
C GLN A 257 7.13 1.96 -10.03
N CYS A 258 7.18 1.70 -8.72
CA CYS A 258 6.01 1.18 -8.00
C CYS A 258 4.85 2.18 -7.96
N ALA A 259 5.12 3.47 -8.19
CA ALA A 259 4.11 4.52 -8.20
C ALA A 259 3.70 4.99 -9.60
N ILE A 260 4.56 4.77 -10.59
CA ILE A 260 4.34 5.21 -11.97
C ILE A 260 3.93 4.03 -12.82
N GLN A 261 2.75 4.16 -13.43
CA GLN A 261 2.26 3.18 -14.39
C GLN A 261 2.91 3.35 -15.75
N LYS A 262 3.07 4.60 -16.19
CA LYS A 262 3.61 4.98 -17.50
C LYS A 262 4.26 6.36 -17.44
N MET A 263 5.21 6.59 -18.35
CA MET A 263 5.77 7.91 -18.61
C MET A 263 5.52 8.30 -20.05
N TYR A 264 5.29 9.58 -20.28
CA TYR A 264 5.10 10.16 -21.59
C TYR A 264 6.08 11.31 -21.78
N ASN A 265 7.00 11.18 -22.73
CA ASN A 265 7.77 12.33 -23.19
C ASN A 265 6.88 13.18 -24.07
N VAL A 266 6.60 14.40 -23.64
CA VAL A 266 5.79 15.35 -24.38
C VAL A 266 6.65 16.57 -24.62
N ASN A 267 6.72 17.06 -25.85
CA ASN A 267 7.49 18.28 -26.08
C ASN A 267 6.51 19.45 -26.24
N PRO A 268 6.45 20.38 -25.28
CA PRO A 268 5.49 21.48 -25.33
C PRO A 268 5.76 22.42 -26.52
N THR A 269 7.01 22.50 -26.98
CA THR A 269 7.37 23.23 -28.21
C THR A 269 6.91 22.51 -29.47
N GLN A 270 6.69 21.20 -29.40
CA GLN A 270 6.18 20.44 -30.53
C GLN A 270 4.67 20.60 -30.64
N MET A 271 3.86 20.29 -29.61
CA MET A 271 2.40 20.35 -29.72
C MET A 271 1.64 20.37 -28.39
N VAL A 272 1.19 21.56 -27.98
CA VAL A 272 -0.06 21.71 -27.22
C VAL A 272 -1.15 22.17 -28.18
N LEU A 273 -2.24 21.41 -28.24
CA LEU A 273 -3.47 21.86 -28.89
C LEU A 273 -4.37 22.48 -27.85
N GLU A 274 -4.46 23.80 -27.88
CA GLU A 274 -5.55 24.53 -27.25
C GLU A 274 -6.80 24.29 -28.10
N GLU A 275 -7.74 23.54 -27.52
CA GLU A 275 -9.16 23.47 -27.92
C GLU A 275 -9.47 23.24 -29.40
N GLY A 276 -9.92 22.03 -29.73
CA GLY A 276 -10.45 21.70 -31.05
C GLY A 276 -11.00 20.28 -31.13
N GLU A 277 -11.72 19.98 -32.21
CA GLU A 277 -12.24 18.66 -32.53
C GLU A 277 -11.10 17.64 -32.56
N GLU A 278 -11.33 16.44 -32.01
CA GLU A 278 -10.34 15.34 -31.91
C GLU A 278 -9.61 15.07 -33.23
N GLU A 279 -10.31 15.31 -34.34
CA GLU A 279 -9.75 15.25 -35.69
C GLU A 279 -8.50 16.11 -35.87
N THR A 280 -8.45 17.33 -35.30
CA THR A 280 -7.27 18.21 -35.41
C THR A 280 -6.05 17.57 -34.75
N ALA A 281 -6.25 16.90 -33.62
CA ALA A 281 -5.18 16.16 -32.94
C ALA A 281 -4.72 14.97 -33.81
N TYR A 282 -5.65 14.25 -34.43
CA TYR A 282 -5.34 13.11 -35.28
C TYR A 282 -4.63 13.50 -36.59
N GLN A 283 -5.04 14.61 -37.21
CA GLN A 283 -4.34 15.20 -38.36
C GLN A 283 -2.90 15.57 -38.00
N LYS A 284 -2.68 16.13 -36.81
CA LYS A 284 -1.35 16.46 -36.31
C LYS A 284 -0.47 15.22 -36.10
N VAL A 285 -1.02 14.14 -35.55
CA VAL A 285 -0.32 12.84 -35.48
C VAL A 285 0.07 12.37 -36.88
N ALA A 286 -0.84 12.44 -37.86
CA ALA A 286 -0.54 12.08 -39.24
C ALA A 286 0.58 12.95 -39.84
N GLN A 287 0.60 14.26 -39.55
CA GLN A 287 1.66 15.17 -39.99
C GLN A 287 3.03 14.81 -39.36
N LEU A 288 3.06 14.46 -38.07
CA LEU A 288 4.30 14.00 -37.41
C LEU A 288 4.83 12.72 -38.05
N LEU A 289 3.96 11.75 -38.30
CA LEU A 289 4.33 10.51 -38.98
C LEU A 289 4.84 10.74 -40.42
N LYS A 290 4.24 11.69 -41.16
CA LYS A 290 4.72 12.10 -42.50
C LYS A 290 6.12 12.71 -42.42
N LYS A 291 6.33 13.69 -41.55
CA LYS A 291 7.65 14.32 -41.34
C LYS A 291 8.70 13.29 -40.95
N LEU A 292 8.33 12.35 -40.08
CA LEU A 292 9.23 11.26 -39.69
C LEU A 292 9.59 10.38 -40.90
N LYS A 293 8.60 9.99 -41.71
CA LYS A 293 8.81 9.20 -42.93
C LYS A 293 9.73 9.92 -43.94
N GLU A 294 9.59 11.23 -44.08
CA GLU A 294 10.39 12.06 -44.98
C GLU A 294 11.85 12.19 -44.52
N ASN A 295 12.08 12.20 -43.20
CA ASN A 295 13.39 12.43 -42.60
C ASN A 295 14.17 11.14 -42.23
N THR A 296 13.63 9.95 -42.51
CA THR A 296 14.23 8.69 -42.05
C THR A 296 14.39 7.66 -43.16
N THR A 297 15.24 6.65 -42.93
CA THR A 297 15.45 5.52 -43.83
C THR A 297 14.25 4.55 -43.80
N THR A 298 14.24 3.54 -44.67
CA THR A 298 13.15 2.55 -44.83
C THR A 298 12.85 1.68 -43.61
N THR A 299 13.58 1.83 -42.50
CA THR A 299 13.46 1.00 -41.29
C THR A 299 12.66 1.63 -40.17
N THR A 300 12.07 2.82 -40.36
CA THR A 300 11.32 3.50 -39.30
C THR A 300 10.03 2.79 -38.95
N ARG A 301 9.88 2.49 -37.67
CA ARG A 301 8.71 1.86 -37.06
C ARG A 301 8.30 2.59 -35.78
N VAL A 302 7.01 2.89 -35.63
CA VAL A 302 6.44 3.73 -34.57
C VAL A 302 5.43 2.94 -33.75
N ARG A 303 5.52 3.01 -32.42
CA ARG A 303 4.50 2.51 -31.49
C ARG A 303 3.74 3.68 -30.87
N PHE A 304 2.43 3.54 -30.70
CA PHE A 304 1.65 4.49 -29.92
C PHE A 304 1.70 4.18 -28.42
N ASN A 305 2.00 5.20 -27.63
CA ASN A 305 1.87 5.17 -26.17
C ASN A 305 0.91 6.27 -25.72
N THR A 306 -0.35 5.90 -25.51
CA THR A 306 -1.44 6.86 -25.30
C THR A 306 -1.98 6.87 -23.87
N PHE A 307 -2.60 8.00 -23.50
CA PHE A 307 -3.49 8.11 -22.35
C PHE A 307 -4.74 8.93 -22.69
N PRO A 308 -5.96 8.41 -22.44
CA PRO A 308 -6.26 7.01 -22.15
C PRO A 308 -5.77 6.05 -23.24
N SER A 309 -5.63 4.76 -22.92
CA SER A 309 -5.16 3.75 -23.88
C SER A 309 -6.10 3.53 -25.06
N SER A 310 -7.40 3.83 -24.91
CA SER A 310 -8.41 3.71 -25.98
C SER A 310 -8.07 4.55 -27.21
N ILE A 311 -7.41 5.69 -27.01
CA ILE A 311 -7.03 6.63 -28.07
C ILE A 311 -6.11 5.98 -29.10
N ALA A 312 -5.33 4.96 -28.73
CA ALA A 312 -4.46 4.30 -29.70
C ALA A 312 -5.29 3.65 -30.83
N GLN A 313 -6.42 3.04 -30.50
CA GLN A 313 -7.32 2.44 -31.50
C GLN A 313 -8.01 3.52 -32.34
N GLU A 314 -8.47 4.60 -31.70
CA GLU A 314 -9.08 5.75 -32.39
C GLU A 314 -8.12 6.37 -33.42
N LEU A 315 -6.85 6.58 -33.04
CA LEU A 315 -5.80 7.06 -33.92
C LEU A 315 -5.53 6.10 -35.09
N ILE A 316 -5.47 4.79 -34.82
CA ILE A 316 -5.27 3.78 -35.87
C ILE A 316 -6.41 3.83 -36.88
N SER A 317 -7.67 3.78 -36.42
CA SER A 317 -8.84 3.85 -37.30
C SER A 317 -8.89 5.14 -38.11
N TYR A 318 -8.51 6.27 -37.52
CA TYR A 318 -8.41 7.54 -38.24
C TYR A 318 -7.34 7.49 -39.35
N LEU A 319 -6.17 6.92 -39.06
CA LEU A 319 -5.09 6.76 -40.05
C LEU A 319 -5.46 5.75 -41.13
N GLU A 320 -6.17 4.68 -40.81
CA GLU A 320 -6.65 3.69 -41.79
C GLU A 320 -7.55 4.34 -42.84
N HIS A 321 -8.46 5.20 -42.39
CA HIS A 321 -9.40 5.88 -43.27
C HIS A 321 -8.75 7.01 -44.10
N ASN A 322 -7.97 7.87 -43.45
CA ASN A 322 -7.51 9.13 -44.06
C ASN A 322 -6.08 9.07 -44.61
N TYR A 323 -5.24 8.17 -44.08
CA TYR A 323 -3.81 8.09 -44.39
C TYR A 323 -3.29 6.64 -44.43
N PRO A 324 -3.90 5.74 -45.23
CA PRO A 324 -3.55 4.31 -45.25
C PRO A 324 -2.06 4.07 -45.57
N GLN A 325 -1.43 4.98 -46.32
CA GLN A 325 -0.01 4.96 -46.63
C GLN A 325 0.90 5.19 -45.41
N LEU A 326 0.39 5.52 -44.22
CA LEU A 326 1.17 5.66 -42.98
C LEU A 326 1.09 4.42 -42.09
N LEU A 327 0.16 3.49 -42.33
CA LEU A 327 -0.04 2.31 -41.48
C LEU A 327 1.19 1.39 -41.44
N HIS A 328 1.94 1.31 -42.53
CA HIS A 328 3.19 0.51 -42.59
C HIS A 328 4.27 1.00 -41.59
N LEU A 329 4.17 2.24 -41.12
CA LEU A 329 5.07 2.75 -40.07
C LEU A 329 4.68 2.22 -38.69
N LEU A 330 3.44 1.80 -38.47
CA LEU A 330 2.98 1.40 -37.15
C LEU A 330 3.47 -0.01 -36.82
N ALA A 331 4.10 -0.15 -35.65
CA ALA A 331 4.60 -1.42 -35.14
C ALA A 331 4.42 -1.47 -33.63
N PRO A 332 3.45 -2.24 -33.11
CA PRO A 332 3.26 -2.41 -31.66
C PRO A 332 4.48 -3.02 -30.96
N THR A 333 5.24 -3.84 -31.68
CA THR A 333 6.48 -4.49 -31.25
C THR A 333 7.62 -4.12 -32.19
N SER A 334 8.86 -4.18 -31.68
CA SER A 334 10.07 -3.88 -32.46
C SER A 334 10.03 -2.50 -33.13
N CYS A 335 9.48 -1.51 -32.43
CA CYS A 335 9.44 -0.13 -32.89
C CYS A 335 10.80 0.57 -32.69
N THR A 336 11.15 1.45 -33.61
CA THR A 336 12.30 2.36 -33.51
C THR A 336 11.96 3.68 -32.82
N HIS A 337 10.67 4.02 -32.77
CA HIS A 337 10.17 5.27 -32.19
C HIS A 337 8.90 5.00 -31.38
N ILE A 338 8.64 5.82 -30.37
CA ILE A 338 7.40 5.84 -29.60
C ILE A 338 6.78 7.23 -29.77
N LEU A 339 5.53 7.27 -30.24
CA LEU A 339 4.73 8.49 -30.24
C LEU A 339 3.86 8.48 -28.99
N HIS A 340 4.08 9.47 -28.13
CA HIS A 340 3.31 9.72 -26.93
C HIS A 340 2.16 10.67 -27.24
N ALA A 341 0.94 10.32 -26.80
CA ALA A 341 -0.21 11.21 -26.91
C ALA A 341 -1.10 11.10 -25.67
N VAL A 342 -1.22 12.21 -24.95
CA VAL A 342 -1.99 12.30 -23.69
C VAL A 342 -3.14 13.28 -23.89
N LYS A 343 -4.37 12.78 -23.74
CA LYS A 343 -5.62 13.54 -23.77
C LYS A 343 -6.04 13.86 -22.35
N ILE A 344 -5.96 15.14 -21.98
CA ILE A 344 -6.37 15.66 -20.69
C ILE A 344 -7.77 16.27 -20.85
N PRO A 345 -8.81 15.71 -20.21
CA PRO A 345 -10.14 16.30 -20.25
C PRO A 345 -10.11 17.70 -19.65
N THR A 346 -10.69 18.70 -20.31
CA THR A 346 -10.85 20.02 -19.71
C THR A 346 -12.22 20.14 -19.04
N THR A 347 -12.51 21.32 -18.50
CA THR A 347 -13.76 21.66 -17.84
C THR A 347 -14.82 22.15 -18.84
N LEU A 348 -14.41 22.55 -20.04
CA LEU A 348 -15.26 23.04 -21.11
C LEU A 348 -15.82 21.85 -21.90
N ARG A 349 -17.14 21.86 -22.17
CA ARG A 349 -17.85 20.71 -22.75
C ARG A 349 -17.17 20.24 -24.03
N ASN A 350 -16.84 18.95 -24.07
CA ASN A 350 -16.23 18.26 -25.21
C ASN A 350 -14.85 18.77 -25.63
N SER A 351 -14.17 19.57 -24.81
CA SER A 351 -12.82 20.02 -25.12
C SER A 351 -11.77 19.26 -24.29
N HIS A 352 -10.62 19.06 -24.93
CA HIS A 352 -9.51 18.29 -24.39
C HIS A 352 -8.21 19.02 -24.71
N LEU A 353 -7.27 18.98 -23.79
CA LEU A 353 -5.89 19.35 -24.08
C LEU A 353 -5.16 18.10 -24.55
N TRP A 354 -4.39 18.24 -25.62
CA TRP A 354 -3.54 17.17 -26.13
C TRP A 354 -2.09 17.54 -25.94
N CYS A 355 -1.35 16.64 -25.30
CA CYS A 355 0.10 16.72 -25.17
C CYS A 355 0.69 15.60 -26.02
N MET A 356 1.58 15.94 -26.94
CA MET A 356 2.21 14.95 -27.83
C MET A 356 3.72 15.10 -27.84
N GLY A 357 4.41 14.00 -28.05
CA GLY A 357 5.86 13.94 -28.22
C GLY A 357 6.25 12.66 -28.93
N MET A 358 7.48 12.61 -29.42
CA MET A 358 8.00 11.44 -30.12
C MET A 358 9.44 11.20 -29.71
N ASP A 359 9.71 9.97 -29.26
CA ASP A 359 11.02 9.52 -28.84
C ASP A 359 11.55 8.46 -29.79
N GLN A 360 12.87 8.43 -29.94
CA GLN A 360 13.56 7.26 -30.46
C GLN A 360 13.65 6.22 -29.35
N VAL A 361 13.34 4.97 -29.69
CA VAL A 361 13.69 3.81 -28.86
C VAL A 361 15.19 3.63 -28.98
N THR A 362 15.96 4.42 -28.24
CA THR A 362 17.34 4.05 -27.98
C THR A 362 17.31 2.70 -27.28
N THR A 363 18.10 1.75 -27.78
CA THR A 363 18.19 0.32 -27.38
C THR A 363 18.40 0.07 -25.87
N ALA A 364 18.46 1.11 -25.04
CA ALA A 364 18.56 1.05 -23.59
C ALA A 364 17.22 1.10 -22.83
N ALA A 365 16.13 1.58 -23.44
CA ALA A 365 14.83 1.74 -22.76
C ALA A 365 13.73 0.78 -23.25
N SER A 366 14.02 -0.04 -24.27
CA SER A 366 13.11 -1.08 -24.75
C SER A 366 12.95 -2.16 -23.66
N ASP A 367 11.81 -2.10 -22.99
CA ASP A 367 11.30 -3.04 -22.00
C ASP A 367 11.94 -2.97 -20.61
N SER A 368 11.78 -1.84 -19.93
CA SER A 368 11.63 -1.82 -18.45
C SER A 368 10.42 -2.64 -17.94
N SER A 369 9.69 -3.30 -18.85
CA SER A 369 8.69 -4.34 -18.59
C SER A 369 9.25 -5.75 -18.68
N GLN A 370 10.53 -5.94 -19.07
CA GLN A 370 11.29 -7.04 -18.50
C GLN A 370 11.28 -6.73 -17.02
N LYS A 371 10.29 -7.33 -16.31
CA LYS A 371 10.37 -7.58 -14.88
C LYS A 371 11.84 -7.88 -14.67
N ILE A 372 12.58 -6.96 -14.06
CA ILE A 372 13.87 -7.30 -13.51
C ILE A 372 13.48 -8.47 -12.64
N GLU A 373 13.76 -9.69 -13.11
CA GLU A 373 13.69 -10.89 -12.33
C GLU A 373 14.79 -10.67 -11.31
N ASN A 374 14.48 -9.85 -10.31
CA ASN A 374 15.20 -9.72 -9.08
C ASN A 374 14.96 -11.05 -8.38
N ASN A 375 15.52 -12.13 -8.93
CA ASN A 375 15.51 -13.48 -8.40
C ASN A 375 16.19 -13.51 -7.02
N ASN A 376 16.77 -12.39 -6.59
CA ASN A 376 17.39 -12.21 -5.29
C ASN A 376 16.58 -11.33 -4.33
N LEU A 377 15.45 -10.70 -4.72
CA LEU A 377 14.62 -9.94 -3.77
C LEU A 377 13.80 -10.92 -2.92
N ILE A 378 14.12 -11.06 -1.64
CA ILE A 378 13.36 -11.92 -0.73
C ILE A 378 11.92 -11.43 -0.60
N CYS A 379 11.74 -10.13 -0.37
CA CYS A 379 10.42 -9.54 -0.25
C CYS A 379 10.39 -8.05 -0.58
N ARG A 380 9.19 -7.53 -0.79
CA ARG A 380 8.94 -6.10 -1.07
C ARG A 380 9.35 -5.16 0.06
N ALA A 381 9.56 -5.67 1.28
CA ALA A 381 9.99 -4.84 2.40
C ALA A 381 11.41 -4.27 2.17
N GLN A 382 12.29 -4.97 1.45
CA GLN A 382 13.63 -4.44 1.11
C GLN A 382 13.55 -3.04 0.49
N SER A 383 12.61 -2.83 -0.43
CA SER A 383 12.41 -1.54 -1.10
C SER A 383 12.00 -0.41 -0.14
N LYS A 384 11.35 -0.72 1.00
CA LYS A 384 11.04 0.29 2.03
C LYS A 384 12.31 0.87 2.62
N LEU A 385 13.23 0.02 3.07
CA LEU A 385 14.46 0.48 3.72
C LEU A 385 15.39 1.16 2.70
N GLN A 386 15.48 0.61 1.48
CA GLN A 386 16.18 1.25 0.38
C GLN A 386 15.64 2.66 0.08
N GLU A 387 14.31 2.83 0.04
CA GLU A 387 13.69 4.14 -0.16
C GLU A 387 13.96 5.08 1.02
N ALA A 388 13.86 4.59 2.26
CA ALA A 388 14.12 5.40 3.44
C ALA A 388 15.55 5.97 3.43
N TYR A 389 16.55 5.14 3.12
CA TYR A 389 17.95 5.58 2.95
C TYR A 389 18.10 6.58 1.81
N ALA A 390 17.49 6.32 0.65
CA ALA A 390 17.62 7.18 -0.52
C ALA A 390 16.95 8.57 -0.36
N ARG A 391 15.99 8.69 0.57
CA ARG A 391 15.20 9.90 0.83
C ARG A 391 15.54 10.59 2.16
N TYR A 392 16.55 10.11 2.87
CA TYR A 392 17.01 10.77 4.09
C TYR A 392 17.79 12.03 3.72
N ASN A 393 17.45 13.17 4.34
CA ASN A 393 18.05 14.47 4.01
C ASN A 393 19.45 14.69 4.58
N TYR A 394 19.89 13.84 5.50
CA TYR A 394 21.11 14.04 6.26
C TYR A 394 22.16 12.97 5.91
N ALA A 395 23.37 13.12 6.46
CA ALA A 395 24.41 12.13 6.29
C ALA A 395 23.93 10.76 6.78
N LEU A 396 24.19 9.71 5.99
CA LEU A 396 23.97 8.33 6.38
C LEU A 396 25.15 7.85 7.26
N PRO A 397 24.99 6.73 8.01
CA PRO A 397 26.07 6.14 8.79
C PRO A 397 27.32 5.87 7.94
N ASP A 398 28.50 6.20 8.48
CA ASP A 398 29.77 5.99 7.79
C ASP A 398 30.22 4.52 7.94
N ALA A 399 30.35 3.83 6.81
CA ALA A 399 30.74 2.42 6.78
C ALA A 399 32.24 2.16 6.98
N THR A 400 33.09 3.20 7.10
CA THR A 400 34.56 3.05 7.16
C THR A 400 35.06 2.09 8.23
N ASN A 401 34.35 1.96 9.36
CA ASN A 401 34.75 1.10 10.48
C ASN A 401 33.96 -0.21 10.57
N GLY A 402 33.08 -0.48 9.60
CA GLY A 402 32.16 -1.62 9.60
C GLY A 402 31.01 -1.42 10.58
N LEU A 403 29.80 -1.27 10.05
CA LEU A 403 28.62 -0.97 10.85
C LEU A 403 28.02 -2.22 11.49
N ILE A 404 27.49 -2.09 12.70
CA ILE A 404 26.68 -3.10 13.38
C ILE A 404 25.22 -2.66 13.33
N ALA A 405 24.34 -3.54 12.83
CA ALA A 405 22.92 -3.26 12.72
C ALA A 405 22.06 -4.24 13.52
N VAL A 406 20.90 -3.77 13.95
CA VAL A 406 19.80 -4.57 14.48
C VAL A 406 18.59 -4.39 13.58
N ASP A 407 17.98 -5.48 13.15
CA ASP A 407 16.72 -5.52 12.40
C ASP A 407 15.64 -6.24 13.23
N CYS A 408 14.67 -5.50 13.77
CA CYS A 408 13.59 -6.08 14.57
C CYS A 408 12.35 -6.34 13.71
N GLY A 409 11.81 -7.56 13.81
CA GLY A 409 10.76 -8.03 12.91
C GLY A 409 11.34 -8.45 11.56
N ALA A 410 12.51 -9.10 11.60
CA ALA A 410 13.34 -9.32 10.43
C ALA A 410 12.73 -10.29 9.42
N ALA A 411 11.90 -11.25 9.82
CA ALA A 411 11.43 -12.29 8.90
C ALA A 411 10.52 -11.74 7.80
N PRO A 412 10.71 -12.13 6.51
CA PRO A 412 11.62 -13.17 6.01
C PRO A 412 13.05 -12.69 5.66
N GLY A 413 13.41 -11.43 5.92
CA GLY A 413 14.80 -10.93 5.78
C GLY A 413 14.98 -9.79 4.78
N GLY A 414 13.91 -9.13 4.31
CA GLY A 414 14.05 -8.07 3.30
C GLY A 414 14.90 -6.87 3.76
N TRP A 415 14.77 -6.45 5.02
CA TRP A 415 15.57 -5.35 5.59
C TRP A 415 16.99 -5.84 5.94
N THR A 416 17.11 -7.02 6.55
CA THR A 416 18.39 -7.74 6.71
C THR A 416 19.20 -7.80 5.41
N GLN A 417 18.58 -8.17 4.30
CA GLN A 417 19.25 -8.27 3.00
C GLN A 417 19.79 -6.91 2.54
N PHE A 418 19.00 -5.85 2.69
CA PHE A 418 19.44 -4.50 2.34
C PHE A 418 20.65 -4.08 3.16
N LEU A 419 20.60 -4.30 4.48
CA LEU A 419 21.69 -4.00 5.40
C LEU A 419 22.96 -4.78 5.05
N ALA A 420 22.83 -6.07 4.72
CA ALA A 420 23.97 -6.93 4.40
C ALA A 420 24.59 -6.60 3.04
N MET A 421 23.76 -6.45 2.01
CA MET A 421 24.24 -6.35 0.63
C MET A 421 24.50 -4.92 0.17
N THR A 422 23.67 -3.97 0.62
CA THR A 422 23.75 -2.57 0.16
C THR A 422 24.46 -1.68 1.16
N VAL A 423 24.10 -1.76 2.45
CA VAL A 423 24.78 -0.99 3.50
C VAL A 423 26.12 -1.61 3.87
N GLN A 424 26.29 -2.93 3.62
CA GLN A 424 27.51 -3.68 3.91
C GLN A 424 27.88 -3.63 5.41
N CYS A 425 26.87 -3.78 6.26
CA CYS A 425 27.09 -3.91 7.69
C CYS A 425 28.03 -5.08 7.96
N LYS A 426 29.01 -4.87 8.85
CA LYS A 426 29.93 -5.92 9.30
C LYS A 426 29.17 -7.04 10.03
N ARG A 427 28.16 -6.66 10.80
CA ARG A 427 27.33 -7.57 11.59
C ARG A 427 25.89 -7.11 11.63
N ILE A 428 24.96 -8.05 11.59
CA ILE A 428 23.53 -7.80 11.66
C ILE A 428 22.86 -8.79 12.62
N TYR A 429 22.26 -8.26 13.68
CA TYR A 429 21.35 -9.00 14.54
C TYR A 429 19.94 -8.93 13.96
N SER A 430 19.52 -9.99 13.29
CA SER A 430 18.17 -10.11 12.74
C SER A 430 17.27 -10.80 13.75
N ILE A 431 16.26 -10.10 14.26
CA ILE A 431 15.44 -10.56 15.37
C ILE A 431 14.02 -10.82 14.89
N ASP A 432 13.59 -12.07 14.92
CA ASP A 432 12.21 -12.48 14.64
C ASP A 432 12.00 -13.93 15.07
N PRO A 433 10.89 -14.30 15.73
CA PRO A 433 10.55 -15.71 15.96
C PRO A 433 10.35 -16.52 14.67
N GLY A 434 9.99 -15.86 13.57
CA GLY A 434 9.87 -16.43 12.24
C GLY A 434 11.22 -16.77 11.60
N GLU A 435 11.18 -17.62 10.58
CA GLU A 435 12.38 -18.03 9.83
C GLU A 435 12.80 -16.93 8.84
N LEU A 436 14.10 -16.71 8.72
CA LEU A 436 14.67 -15.93 7.62
C LEU A 436 14.81 -16.79 6.36
N ASP A 437 14.75 -16.15 5.20
CA ASP A 437 15.03 -16.81 3.93
C ASP A 437 16.47 -17.34 3.92
N PRO A 438 16.71 -18.61 3.51
CA PRO A 438 18.05 -19.19 3.48
C PRO A 438 19.10 -18.39 2.71
N ILE A 439 18.71 -17.59 1.72
CA ILE A 439 19.64 -16.77 0.94
C ILE A 439 20.39 -15.74 1.79
N ILE A 440 19.79 -15.29 2.91
CA ILE A 440 20.41 -14.34 3.84
C ILE A 440 21.71 -14.87 4.44
N PHE A 441 21.75 -16.18 4.73
CA PHE A 441 22.91 -16.79 5.39
C PHE A 441 24.11 -17.00 4.45
N ASN A 442 23.91 -16.85 3.14
CA ASN A 442 24.97 -16.89 2.14
C ASN A 442 25.74 -15.56 2.04
N THR A 443 25.34 -14.54 2.81
CA THR A 443 26.00 -13.24 2.81
C THR A 443 27.19 -13.25 3.77
N HIS A 444 28.39 -13.10 3.23
CA HIS A 444 29.66 -13.15 3.96
C HIS A 444 30.49 -11.90 3.68
N HIS A 445 31.21 -11.40 4.69
CA HIS A 445 32.25 -10.38 4.54
C HIS A 445 33.59 -11.01 4.97
N GLY A 446 34.34 -11.52 4.00
CA GLY A 446 35.49 -12.39 4.27
C GLY A 446 35.04 -13.76 4.78
N ASP A 447 35.67 -14.25 5.84
CA ASP A 447 35.37 -15.56 6.44
C ASP A 447 34.24 -15.51 7.50
N GLU A 448 33.76 -14.31 7.86
CA GLU A 448 32.76 -14.13 8.90
C GLU A 448 31.34 -14.09 8.33
N ARG A 449 30.42 -14.77 9.02
CA ARG A 449 28.99 -14.67 8.75
C ARG A 449 28.51 -13.31 9.24
N VAL A 450 27.91 -12.55 8.33
CA VAL A 450 27.42 -11.19 8.60
C VAL A 450 26.16 -11.21 9.45
N VAL A 451 25.26 -12.16 9.18
CA VAL A 451 23.93 -12.20 9.79
C VAL A 451 23.86 -13.23 10.90
N GLN A 452 23.48 -12.75 12.09
CA GLN A 452 23.10 -13.58 13.23
C GLN A 452 21.59 -13.47 13.44
N HIS A 453 20.89 -14.58 13.20
CA HIS A 453 19.44 -14.67 13.43
C HIS A 453 19.17 -15.05 14.87
N LEU A 454 18.50 -14.16 15.60
CA LEU A 454 17.99 -14.41 16.94
C LEU A 454 16.50 -14.76 16.81
N GLN A 455 16.19 -16.06 16.83
CA GLN A 455 14.84 -16.56 16.57
C GLN A 455 13.91 -16.44 17.79
N ILE A 456 13.81 -15.22 18.31
CA ILE A 456 13.13 -14.86 19.55
C ILE A 456 12.45 -13.49 19.37
N LYS A 457 11.70 -13.05 20.38
CA LYS A 457 11.13 -11.71 20.39
C LYS A 457 12.19 -10.66 20.74
N VAL A 458 11.94 -9.42 20.34
CA VAL A 458 12.88 -8.29 20.51
C VAL A 458 13.16 -7.99 21.98
N GLU A 459 12.18 -8.15 22.87
CA GLU A 459 12.32 -7.93 24.30
C GLU A 459 13.34 -8.90 24.92
N ASP A 460 13.32 -10.17 24.49
CA ASP A 460 14.22 -11.20 24.97
C ASP A 460 15.63 -11.06 24.34
N ALA A 461 15.67 -10.65 23.07
CA ALA A 461 16.91 -10.51 22.29
C ALA A 461 17.87 -9.45 22.82
N MET A 462 17.37 -8.42 23.53
CA MET A 462 18.21 -7.37 24.08
C MET A 462 19.32 -7.93 25.00
N SER A 463 18.96 -8.91 25.85
CA SER A 463 19.92 -9.53 26.77
C SER A 463 20.96 -10.39 26.05
N GLU A 464 20.54 -11.08 24.98
CA GLU A 464 21.39 -11.95 24.18
C GLU A 464 22.40 -11.13 23.35
N ILE A 465 21.99 -10.01 22.75
CA ILE A 465 22.90 -9.11 22.02
C ILE A 465 24.01 -8.60 22.93
N LEU A 466 23.66 -8.16 24.15
CA LEU A 466 24.64 -7.71 25.14
C LEU A 466 25.62 -8.81 25.54
N GLN A 467 25.18 -10.05 25.60
CA GLN A 467 26.05 -11.19 25.89
C GLN A 467 26.99 -11.49 24.72
N LEU A 468 26.45 -11.60 23.51
CA LEU A 468 27.21 -11.93 22.30
C LEU A 468 28.34 -10.92 22.03
N GLU A 469 28.09 -9.64 22.24
CA GLU A 469 29.11 -8.61 22.05
C GLU A 469 30.18 -8.60 23.14
N LYS A 470 29.84 -8.97 24.39
CA LYS A 470 30.85 -9.21 25.44
C LYS A 470 31.77 -10.36 25.06
N GLU A 471 31.22 -11.43 24.49
CA GLU A 471 31.98 -12.60 24.02
C GLU A 471 32.88 -12.28 22.82
N CYS A 472 32.46 -11.33 21.96
CA CYS A 472 33.27 -10.86 20.82
C CYS A 472 34.45 -9.95 21.21
N GLY A 473 34.74 -9.78 22.50
CA GLY A 473 35.84 -8.93 22.97
C GLY A 473 35.55 -7.43 22.79
N GLY A 474 34.27 -7.05 22.69
CA GLY A 474 33.87 -5.64 22.66
C GLY A 474 34.39 -4.93 23.90
N ASN A 475 35.27 -3.95 23.71
CA ASN A 475 35.59 -3.01 24.78
C ASN A 475 34.28 -2.37 25.24
N GLN A 476 34.08 -2.26 26.56
CA GLN A 476 32.88 -1.73 27.23
C GLN A 476 32.49 -0.28 26.90
N LYS A 477 32.97 0.30 25.79
CA LYS A 477 32.56 1.61 25.30
C LYS A 477 31.28 1.47 24.49
N SER A 478 30.17 1.79 25.14
CA SER A 478 28.85 2.03 24.52
C SER A 478 28.90 3.20 23.52
N PRO A 479 28.02 3.25 22.49
CA PRO A 479 27.02 2.25 22.11
C PRO A 479 27.57 1.13 21.20
N MET A 480 26.85 0.00 21.14
CA MET A 480 27.30 -1.23 20.50
C MET A 480 26.73 -1.42 19.08
N VAL A 481 25.66 -0.70 18.77
CA VAL A 481 24.92 -0.81 17.50
C VAL A 481 24.82 0.56 16.83
N ASP A 482 25.23 0.63 15.57
CA ASP A 482 25.24 1.86 14.77
C ASP A 482 23.89 2.09 14.07
N ILE A 483 23.17 1.00 13.75
CA ILE A 483 21.91 1.06 13.00
C ILE A 483 20.82 0.25 13.71
N TRP A 484 19.67 0.88 13.99
CA TRP A 484 18.48 0.23 14.49
C TRP A 484 17.33 0.35 13.50
N VAL A 485 16.86 -0.75 12.92
CA VAL A 485 15.72 -0.72 12.01
C VAL A 485 14.60 -1.63 12.50
N SER A 486 13.36 -1.23 12.25
CA SER A 486 12.22 -2.12 12.44
C SER A 486 10.98 -1.78 11.60
N ASP A 487 10.42 -2.82 10.95
CA ASP A 487 9.11 -2.81 10.25
C ASP A 487 8.07 -3.70 10.97
N MET A 488 8.21 -3.92 12.28
CA MET A 488 7.27 -4.77 13.04
C MET A 488 5.81 -4.30 12.93
N CYS A 489 4.90 -5.26 12.95
CA CYS A 489 3.46 -5.00 12.98
C CYS A 489 2.95 -5.13 14.41
N LEU A 490 3.16 -4.09 15.22
CA LEU A 490 2.75 -4.05 16.62
C LEU A 490 1.28 -3.64 16.77
N HIS A 491 0.69 -3.96 17.93
CA HIS A 491 -0.70 -3.60 18.19
C HIS A 491 -0.85 -2.09 18.37
N GLN A 492 0.10 -1.48 19.10
CA GLN A 492 0.17 -0.03 19.30
C GLN A 492 1.43 0.51 18.64
N MET A 493 1.30 1.57 17.84
CA MET A 493 2.47 2.13 17.14
C MET A 493 3.51 2.74 18.09
N SER A 494 3.11 3.14 19.30
CA SER A 494 4.04 3.66 20.32
C SER A 494 5.02 2.60 20.81
N GLU A 495 4.61 1.32 20.83
CA GLU A 495 5.48 0.21 21.24
C GLU A 495 6.73 0.12 20.34
N GLN A 496 6.63 0.56 19.08
CA GLN A 496 7.76 0.62 18.15
C GLN A 496 8.86 1.57 18.64
N VAL A 497 8.44 2.71 19.21
CA VAL A 497 9.34 3.70 19.79
C VAL A 497 9.81 3.24 21.17
N ASP A 498 8.93 2.63 21.97
CA ASP A 498 9.26 2.12 23.31
C ASP A 498 10.39 1.08 23.27
N LEU A 499 10.31 0.13 22.34
CA LEU A 499 11.34 -0.91 22.19
C LEU A 499 12.71 -0.34 21.82
N MET A 500 12.75 0.67 20.94
CA MET A 500 14.00 1.37 20.61
C MET A 500 14.54 2.12 21.84
N LEU A 501 13.69 2.84 22.57
CA LEU A 501 14.12 3.56 23.77
C LEU A 501 14.58 2.60 24.88
N GLN A 502 13.93 1.46 25.05
CA GLN A 502 14.37 0.41 25.97
C GLN A 502 15.76 -0.12 25.57
N ALA A 503 16.01 -0.34 24.27
CA ALA A 503 17.33 -0.73 23.78
C ALA A 503 18.41 0.33 24.09
N LYS A 504 18.05 1.63 24.08
CA LYS A 504 18.93 2.73 24.51
C LYS A 504 19.19 2.66 26.02
N GLU A 505 18.15 2.44 26.83
CA GLU A 505 18.26 2.35 28.29
C GLU A 505 19.16 1.20 28.75
N VAL A 506 19.11 0.04 28.07
CA VAL A 506 19.99 -1.11 28.37
C VAL A 506 21.37 -1.00 27.71
N GLY A 507 21.65 0.09 26.99
CA GLY A 507 22.96 0.41 26.43
C GLY A 507 23.34 -0.33 25.14
N ILE A 508 22.37 -0.94 24.43
CA ILE A 508 22.61 -1.57 23.13
C ILE A 508 22.85 -0.51 22.06
N ILE A 509 21.98 0.50 22.03
CA ILE A 509 22.08 1.68 21.16
C ILE A 509 22.35 2.93 22.00
N GLY A 510 22.78 4.01 21.37
CA GLY A 510 23.13 5.24 22.09
C GLY A 510 23.32 6.42 21.15
N GLU A 511 24.02 7.45 21.63
CA GLU A 511 24.32 8.64 20.81
C GLU A 511 25.00 8.24 19.51
N GLY A 512 24.50 8.76 18.39
CA GLY A 512 25.02 8.47 17.05
C GLY A 512 24.41 7.23 16.38
N THR A 513 23.61 6.41 17.07
CA THR A 513 22.86 5.33 16.41
C THR A 513 21.84 5.92 15.44
N PHE A 514 21.91 5.52 14.18
CA PHE A 514 20.90 5.81 13.16
C PHE A 514 19.72 4.85 13.30
N PHE A 515 18.50 5.35 13.18
CA PHE A 515 17.32 4.50 13.24
C PHE A 515 16.37 4.69 12.07
N VAL A 516 15.64 3.62 11.73
CA VAL A 516 14.50 3.63 10.78
C VAL A 516 13.36 2.79 11.33
N LEU A 517 12.23 3.42 11.65
CA LEU A 517 11.06 2.75 12.21
C LEU A 517 9.86 2.96 11.30
N THR A 518 9.18 1.89 10.88
CA THR A 518 7.85 2.01 10.28
C THR A 518 6.78 1.95 11.37
N LEU A 519 6.11 3.08 11.61
CA LEU A 519 4.92 3.16 12.44
C LEU A 519 3.70 2.68 11.64
N LYS A 520 3.04 1.63 12.13
CA LYS A 520 1.85 1.03 11.53
C LYS A 520 0.64 1.26 12.41
N CYS A 521 -0.49 1.59 11.79
CA CYS A 521 -1.77 1.63 12.48
C CYS A 521 -2.68 0.52 11.97
N ASN A 522 -2.94 -0.45 12.84
CA ASN A 522 -3.84 -1.56 12.56
C ASN A 522 -5.31 -1.21 12.87
N MET A 523 -5.57 0.03 13.33
CA MET A 523 -6.89 0.52 13.68
C MET A 523 -7.39 1.52 12.62
N GLY A 524 -8.68 1.44 12.26
CA GLY A 524 -9.34 2.14 11.15
C GLY A 524 -9.51 3.64 11.38
N HIS A 525 -8.40 4.35 11.52
CA HIS A 525 -8.36 5.80 11.63
C HIS A 525 -8.41 6.48 10.27
N SER A 526 -8.88 7.73 10.24
CA SER A 526 -8.64 8.58 9.07
C SER A 526 -7.14 8.85 8.92
N ARG A 527 -6.72 9.25 7.72
CA ARG A 527 -5.32 9.61 7.44
C ARG A 527 -4.84 10.69 8.41
N GLU A 528 -5.66 11.69 8.66
CA GLU A 528 -5.34 12.85 9.50
C GLU A 528 -5.14 12.43 10.96
N ALA A 529 -6.01 11.57 11.49
CA ALA A 529 -5.86 11.06 12.85
C ALA A 529 -4.61 10.16 13.00
N PHE A 530 -4.29 9.39 11.95
CA PHE A 530 -3.05 8.62 11.91
C PHE A 530 -1.81 9.52 11.86
N ASP A 531 -1.82 10.56 11.03
CA ASP A 531 -0.72 11.53 10.93
C ASP A 531 -0.52 12.28 12.26
N GLU A 532 -1.60 12.58 13.01
CA GLU A 532 -1.53 13.17 14.37
C GLU A 532 -0.89 12.22 15.40
N GLN A 533 -1.19 10.92 15.33
CA GLN A 533 -0.53 9.92 16.20
C GLN A 533 0.96 9.78 15.88
N VAL A 534 1.33 9.81 14.59
CA VAL A 534 2.73 9.82 14.16
C VAL A 534 3.45 11.07 14.65
N ALA A 535 2.82 12.25 14.52
CA ALA A 535 3.36 13.49 15.05
C ALA A 535 3.59 13.42 16.58
N THR A 536 2.64 12.83 17.32
CA THR A 536 2.78 12.62 18.77
C THR A 536 4.01 11.77 19.12
N GLN A 537 4.30 10.71 18.34
CA GLN A 537 5.51 9.90 18.56
C GLN A 537 6.80 10.67 18.20
N CYS A 538 6.76 11.52 17.16
CA CYS A 538 7.88 12.38 16.81
C CYS A 538 8.16 13.42 17.90
N ASP A 539 7.12 14.09 18.39
CA ASP A 539 7.21 15.07 19.47
C ASP A 539 7.74 14.43 20.76
N ARG A 540 7.33 13.19 21.03
CA ARG A 540 7.87 12.41 22.15
C ARG A 540 9.38 12.20 22.01
N LEU A 541 9.87 11.79 20.84
CA LEU A 541 11.31 11.62 20.60
C LEU A 541 12.08 12.94 20.73
N LEU A 542 11.51 14.05 20.26
CA LEU A 542 12.11 15.38 20.32
C LEU A 542 12.07 16.02 21.72
N SER A 543 11.15 15.59 22.60
CA SER A 543 10.98 16.16 23.94
C SER A 543 11.59 15.32 25.07
N LEU A 544 11.84 14.03 24.85
CA LEU A 544 12.51 13.19 25.84
C LEU A 544 13.96 13.66 26.02
N GLY A 545 14.40 13.96 27.25
CA GLY A 545 15.79 14.32 27.58
C GLY A 545 15.91 15.68 28.27
N ASN A 546 16.84 15.77 29.22
CA ASN A 546 17.02 16.95 30.08
C ASN A 546 17.54 18.21 29.33
N SER A 547 17.95 18.07 28.07
CA SER A 547 18.71 19.09 27.33
C SER A 547 18.26 19.34 25.88
N GLY A 548 17.14 18.77 25.41
CA GLY A 548 16.61 19.08 24.06
C GLY A 548 16.30 17.90 23.12
N GLY A 549 15.81 16.77 23.65
CA GLY A 549 15.45 15.59 22.84
C GLY A 549 16.46 14.45 22.92
N VAL A 550 16.02 13.24 22.56
CA VAL A 550 16.88 12.05 22.40
C VAL A 550 17.18 11.77 20.93
N VAL A 551 16.73 12.64 20.03
CA VAL A 551 16.94 12.50 18.59
C VAL A 551 17.36 13.81 17.93
N ARG A 552 18.18 13.70 16.89
CA ARG A 552 18.47 14.75 15.90
C ARG A 552 18.11 14.27 14.50
N ASP A 553 18.00 15.22 13.58
CA ASP A 553 17.80 14.95 12.15
C ASP A 553 16.54 14.10 11.86
N LEU A 554 15.53 14.17 12.74
CA LEU A 554 14.32 13.38 12.65
C LEU A 554 13.51 13.77 11.40
N GLN A 555 13.19 12.76 10.59
CA GLN A 555 12.39 12.90 9.39
C GLN A 555 11.24 11.89 9.39
N THR A 556 10.04 12.35 9.02
CA THR A 556 8.87 11.49 8.77
C THR A 556 8.63 11.39 7.28
N ILE A 557 8.55 10.17 6.74
CA ILE A 557 8.35 9.90 5.32
C ILE A 557 7.16 8.95 5.12
N HIS A 558 6.31 9.25 4.14
CA HIS A 558 5.38 8.27 3.59
C HIS A 558 5.99 7.61 2.36
N LEU A 559 6.58 6.42 2.55
CA LEU A 559 7.25 5.66 1.49
C LEU A 559 6.27 5.22 0.39
N PHE A 560 6.72 4.94 -0.82
CA PHE A 560 5.88 4.40 -1.91
C PHE A 560 5.34 3.00 -1.60
N SER A 561 6.14 2.19 -0.92
CA SER A 561 5.75 0.86 -0.45
C SER A 561 4.93 0.88 0.85
N ASN A 562 4.79 2.05 1.49
CA ASN A 562 3.94 2.17 2.68
C ASN A 562 2.46 2.14 2.30
N ARG A 563 1.66 1.48 3.13
CA ARG A 563 0.20 1.53 3.06
C ARG A 563 -0.34 2.88 3.59
N GLY A 564 -1.65 3.09 3.47
CA GLY A 564 -2.29 4.33 3.96
C GLY A 564 -2.05 4.59 5.45
N GLY A 565 -2.11 3.54 6.27
CA GLY A 565 -1.85 3.55 7.72
C GLY A 565 -0.41 3.23 8.11
N GLU A 566 0.58 3.59 7.27
CA GLU A 566 1.99 3.43 7.58
C GLU A 566 2.77 4.74 7.36
N ARG A 567 3.62 5.12 8.31
CA ARG A 567 4.65 6.18 8.15
C ARG A 567 5.98 5.62 8.60
N THR A 568 7.06 6.08 7.98
CA THR A 568 8.41 5.71 8.38
C THR A 568 9.08 6.93 8.99
N ILE A 569 9.60 6.79 10.19
CA ILE A 569 10.40 7.81 10.87
C ILE A 569 11.85 7.35 10.91
N LEU A 570 12.79 8.28 10.74
CA LEU A 570 14.21 7.98 10.77
C LEU A 570 14.99 9.21 11.25
N GLY A 571 16.14 8.97 11.87
CA GLY A 571 16.95 10.02 12.50
C GLY A 571 18.16 9.42 13.21
N TYR A 572 18.82 10.24 14.03
CA TYR A 572 19.91 9.80 14.91
C TYR A 572 19.52 9.97 16.36
N LEU A 573 19.95 9.05 17.21
CA LEU A 573 19.90 9.25 18.66
C LEU A 573 20.96 10.27 19.12
N THR A 574 20.61 11.07 20.13
CA THR A 574 21.51 12.02 20.82
C THR A 574 21.82 11.62 22.26
#